data_AF-A0A7C3XMK2-F1
#
_entry.id   AF-A0A7C3XMK2-F1
#
_cell.length_a   1.000
_cell.length_b   1.000
_cell.length_c   1.000
_cell.angle_alpha   90.00
_cell.angle_beta   90.00
_cell.angle_gamma   90.00
#
_symmetry.space_group_name_H-M   'P 1'
#
loop_
_entity.id
_entity.type
_entity.pdbx_description
1 polymer ?
#
loop_
_entity_poly.entity_id
_entity_poly.type
_entity_poly.pdbx_seq_one_letter_code
_entity_poly.pdbx_strand_id
1 'polypeptide(L)'
;MKSNRILLFVMVSIFSLTGFKDTSDSILKISDNKRYFTENGKPFFWLGDTGWLLFSKLNREEADKYLEDRKLKGFNVIQVMVIHDLKRPVNFYGDSAFVNKKVSSPKVTIGNNFNDNEEYDFWDHVDYIVDLAAQKHIYMALVPIWGSNVKNGMVSRTEAEKYAEWLANRYKNRWNIIWINGGDISGSDSLEIWNIIGKTIKATDPYHLISFHPRGRMQSSDWFHNEGWLDFNMCQSGHRRYDQDDSQRKYGEDNYKYII
;
A
#
# COMPACT_ATOMS: atom_id res chain seq x y z
N MET A 1 45.53 67.45 -5.57
CA MET A 1 44.22 66.83 -5.84
C MET A 1 44.42 65.47 -6.51
N LYS A 2 44.31 64.36 -5.77
CA LYS A 2 44.20 63.01 -6.33
C LYS A 2 43.00 62.36 -5.65
N SER A 3 41.96 62.07 -6.42
CA SER A 3 40.73 61.42 -5.97
C SER A 3 40.88 59.92 -6.22
N ASN A 4 40.94 59.13 -5.14
CA ASN A 4 40.82 57.68 -5.19
C ASN A 4 39.34 57.32 -5.28
N ARG A 5 38.91 56.70 -6.37
CA ARG A 5 37.60 56.04 -6.46
C ARG A 5 37.78 54.56 -6.11
N ILE A 6 37.27 54.16 -4.96
CA ILE A 6 37.13 52.76 -4.54
C ILE A 6 35.88 52.22 -5.24
N LEU A 7 36.05 51.23 -6.12
CA LEU A 7 34.94 50.46 -6.68
C LEU A 7 34.58 49.36 -5.68
N LEU A 8 33.37 49.41 -5.12
CA LEU A 8 32.84 48.36 -4.25
C LEU A 8 32.08 47.35 -5.12
N PHE A 9 32.64 46.15 -5.30
CA PHE A 9 31.94 45.02 -5.92
C PHE A 9 30.99 44.39 -4.89
N VAL A 10 29.68 44.54 -5.09
CA VAL A 10 28.67 43.83 -4.30
C VAL A 10 28.41 42.49 -4.97
N MET A 11 28.87 41.41 -4.32
CA MET A 11 28.61 40.04 -4.74
C MET A 11 27.25 39.62 -4.18
N VAL A 12 26.24 39.50 -5.05
CA VAL A 12 24.90 39.02 -4.68
C VAL A 12 24.91 37.49 -4.72
N SER A 13 24.95 36.86 -3.56
CA SER A 13 24.76 35.41 -3.42
C SER A 13 23.29 35.06 -3.58
N ILE A 14 22.94 34.39 -4.67
CA ILE A 14 21.61 33.79 -4.88
C ILE A 14 21.55 32.51 -4.04
N PHE A 15 20.98 32.61 -2.83
CA PHE A 15 20.56 31.43 -2.10
C PHE A 15 19.34 30.83 -2.80
N SER A 16 19.55 29.73 -3.51
CA SER A 16 18.46 28.87 -3.97
C SER A 16 17.88 28.17 -2.76
N LEU A 17 16.83 28.75 -2.17
CA LEU A 17 15.96 28.06 -1.22
C LEU A 17 15.23 26.96 -2.01
N THR A 18 15.80 25.76 -2.03
CA THR A 18 15.03 24.54 -2.32
C THR A 18 14.08 24.34 -1.14
N GLY A 19 12.92 24.98 -1.21
CA GLY A 19 11.84 24.70 -0.27
C GLY A 19 11.51 23.21 -0.37
N PHE A 20 11.55 22.51 0.75
CA PHE A 20 10.87 21.22 0.88
C PHE A 20 9.42 21.47 0.50
N LYS A 21 9.00 20.97 -0.66
CA LYS A 21 7.60 20.99 -1.06
C LYS A 21 6.87 20.14 -0.03
N ASP A 22 6.00 20.77 0.75
CA ASP A 22 5.13 20.09 1.70
C ASP A 22 4.38 18.99 0.95
N THR A 23 4.71 17.73 1.23
CA THR A 23 4.16 16.56 0.52
C THR A 23 2.71 16.29 0.93
N SER A 24 2.17 17.00 1.92
CA SER A 24 0.80 16.84 2.44
C SER A 24 -0.31 17.19 1.43
N ASP A 25 -0.01 17.99 0.40
CA ASP A 25 -0.95 18.28 -0.68
C ASP A 25 -1.03 17.15 -1.72
N SER A 26 0.04 16.35 -1.85
CA SER A 26 0.17 15.29 -2.85
C SER A 26 -0.40 13.93 -2.46
N ILE A 27 -0.99 13.80 -1.27
CA ILE A 27 -1.54 12.54 -0.78
C ILE A 27 -3.02 12.41 -1.15
N LEU A 28 -3.44 11.19 -1.52
CA LEU A 28 -4.81 10.83 -1.81
C LEU A 28 -5.76 11.08 -0.62
N LYS A 29 -6.90 11.72 -0.85
CA LYS A 29 -7.90 12.08 0.16
C LYS A 29 -9.31 11.65 -0.27
N ILE A 30 -10.22 11.57 0.70
CA ILE A 30 -11.66 11.45 0.43
C ILE A 30 -12.22 12.85 0.16
N SER A 31 -13.03 13.00 -0.90
CA SER A 31 -13.73 14.26 -1.21
C SER A 31 -14.68 14.69 -0.08
N ASP A 32 -15.00 15.98 -0.01
CA ASP A 32 -15.88 16.55 1.02
C ASP A 32 -17.26 15.88 1.08
N ASN A 33 -17.81 15.47 -0.07
CA ASN A 33 -19.09 14.77 -0.15
C ASN A 33 -18.99 13.25 0.09
N LYS A 34 -17.77 12.74 0.31
CA LYS A 34 -17.45 11.34 0.62
C LYS A 34 -17.83 10.33 -0.46
N ARG A 35 -17.81 10.72 -1.73
CA ARG A 35 -18.20 9.83 -2.86
C ARG A 35 -17.07 9.47 -3.81
N TYR A 36 -16.01 10.25 -3.85
CA TYR A 36 -14.86 10.03 -4.73
C TYR A 36 -13.56 10.45 -4.05
N PHE A 37 -12.44 10.14 -4.70
CA PHE A 37 -11.11 10.50 -4.20
C PHE A 37 -10.62 11.81 -4.80
N THR A 38 -9.76 12.52 -4.08
CA THR A 38 -9.05 13.69 -4.57
C THR A 38 -7.55 13.58 -4.33
N GLU A 39 -6.78 14.17 -5.22
CA GLU A 39 -5.33 14.34 -5.08
C GLU A 39 -5.00 15.79 -5.45
N ASN A 40 -4.29 16.52 -4.57
CA ASN A 40 -4.05 17.96 -4.72
C ASN A 40 -5.33 18.77 -5.04
N GLY A 41 -6.46 18.40 -4.41
CA GLY A 41 -7.77 19.05 -4.61
C GLY A 41 -8.47 18.73 -5.95
N LYS A 42 -7.88 17.93 -6.82
CA LYS A 42 -8.49 17.51 -8.09
C LYS A 42 -9.10 16.11 -7.97
N PRO A 43 -10.18 15.78 -8.71
CA PRO A 43 -10.71 14.42 -8.72
C PRO A 43 -9.64 13.40 -9.12
N PHE A 44 -9.51 12.34 -8.34
CA PHE A 44 -8.66 11.19 -8.61
C PHE A 44 -9.57 10.00 -8.98
N PHE A 45 -9.48 9.56 -10.23
CA PHE A 45 -10.15 8.34 -10.67
C PHE A 45 -9.22 7.15 -10.42
N TRP A 46 -9.61 6.27 -9.50
CA TRP A 46 -8.87 5.03 -9.24
C TRP A 46 -9.01 4.08 -10.42
N LEU A 47 -7.93 3.93 -11.21
CA LEU A 47 -7.80 2.91 -12.24
C LEU A 47 -6.76 1.88 -11.77
N GLY A 48 -7.26 0.79 -11.21
CA GLY A 48 -6.45 -0.22 -10.52
C GLY A 48 -6.08 -1.42 -11.38
N ASP A 49 -4.83 -1.89 -11.29
CA ASP A 49 -4.45 -3.25 -11.71
C ASP A 49 -4.13 -4.14 -10.49
N THR A 50 -4.07 -5.45 -10.70
CA THR A 50 -3.92 -6.46 -9.65
C THR A 50 -2.58 -7.20 -9.78
N GLY A 51 -1.54 -6.65 -9.15
CA GLY A 51 -0.18 -7.20 -9.10
C GLY A 51 0.06 -8.07 -7.87
N TRP A 52 -0.86 -9.02 -7.57
CA TRP A 52 -0.94 -9.69 -6.27
C TRP A 52 0.38 -10.22 -5.71
N LEU A 53 1.21 -10.83 -6.55
CA LEU A 53 2.46 -11.47 -6.15
C LEU A 53 3.72 -10.66 -6.51
N LEU A 54 3.56 -9.39 -6.91
CA LEU A 54 4.63 -8.51 -7.42
C LEU A 54 5.90 -8.59 -6.57
N PHE A 55 5.82 -8.34 -5.26
CA PHE A 55 6.98 -8.36 -4.37
C PHE A 55 7.64 -9.74 -4.19
N SER A 56 6.86 -10.81 -4.39
CA SER A 56 7.32 -12.18 -4.11
C SER A 56 7.84 -12.91 -5.35
N LYS A 57 7.47 -12.45 -6.55
CA LYS A 57 7.67 -13.19 -7.80
C LYS A 57 8.43 -12.47 -8.89
N LEU A 58 8.55 -11.14 -8.81
CA LEU A 58 9.32 -10.41 -9.81
C LEU A 58 10.68 -10.02 -9.24
N ASN A 59 11.71 -10.02 -10.07
CA ASN A 59 12.95 -9.29 -9.80
C ASN A 59 12.80 -7.79 -10.14
N ARG A 60 13.88 -7.01 -9.95
CA ARG A 60 13.87 -5.56 -10.20
C ARG A 60 13.50 -5.20 -11.65
N GLU A 61 14.08 -5.90 -12.61
CA GLU A 61 13.89 -5.66 -14.04
C GLU A 61 12.46 -6.01 -14.49
N GLU A 62 11.93 -7.13 -14.00
CA GLU A 62 10.56 -7.56 -14.26
C GLU A 62 9.54 -6.63 -13.61
N ALA A 63 9.81 -6.15 -12.40
CA ALA A 63 8.97 -5.17 -11.72
C ALA A 63 8.93 -3.83 -12.48
N ASP A 64 10.08 -3.34 -12.97
CA ASP A 64 10.13 -2.15 -13.82
C ASP A 64 9.32 -2.33 -15.10
N LYS A 65 9.53 -3.45 -15.80
CA LYS A 65 8.79 -3.77 -17.02
C LYS A 65 7.28 -3.85 -16.77
N TYR A 66 6.86 -4.49 -15.69
CA TYR A 66 5.45 -4.56 -15.30
C TYR A 66 4.88 -3.17 -15.04
N LEU A 67 5.52 -2.37 -14.16
CA LEU A 67 5.02 -1.06 -13.77
C LEU A 67 5.06 -0.05 -14.93
N GLU A 68 6.04 -0.12 -15.83
CA GLU A 68 6.08 0.72 -17.04
C GLU A 68 4.92 0.38 -17.98
N ASP A 69 4.62 -0.90 -18.21
CA ASP A 69 3.46 -1.30 -18.99
C ASP A 69 2.15 -0.82 -18.34
N ARG A 70 2.02 -0.89 -17.00
CA ARG A 70 0.85 -0.38 -16.28
C ARG A 70 0.67 1.12 -16.43
N LYS A 71 1.75 1.88 -16.29
CA LYS A 71 1.78 3.33 -16.53
C LYS A 71 1.35 3.65 -17.97
N LEU A 72 1.89 2.95 -18.97
CA LEU A 72 1.54 3.17 -20.39
C LEU A 72 0.06 2.88 -20.70
N LYS A 73 -0.59 2.01 -19.90
CA LYS A 73 -2.03 1.72 -19.98
C LYS A 73 -2.90 2.64 -19.12
N GLY A 74 -2.30 3.59 -18.41
CA GLY A 74 -3.00 4.58 -17.59
C GLY A 74 -3.40 4.11 -16.19
N PHE A 75 -2.98 2.91 -15.76
CA PHE A 75 -3.20 2.48 -14.38
C PHE A 75 -2.43 3.39 -13.41
N ASN A 76 -3.10 3.78 -12.33
CA ASN A 76 -2.54 4.67 -11.31
C ASN A 76 -2.56 4.08 -9.90
N VAL A 77 -3.14 2.88 -9.73
CA VAL A 77 -3.08 2.11 -8.48
C VAL A 77 -2.76 0.65 -8.78
N ILE A 78 -1.84 0.04 -8.03
CA ILE A 78 -1.53 -1.39 -8.09
C ILE A 78 -1.80 -2.03 -6.75
N GLN A 79 -2.73 -2.99 -6.73
CA GLN A 79 -3.01 -3.80 -5.56
C GLN A 79 -2.00 -4.94 -5.46
N VAL A 80 -1.39 -5.12 -4.29
CA VAL A 80 -0.34 -6.11 -4.06
C VAL A 80 -0.42 -6.68 -2.66
N MET A 81 -0.16 -7.98 -2.51
CA MET A 81 0.05 -8.58 -1.21
C MET A 81 1.49 -8.34 -0.78
N VAL A 82 1.68 -7.68 0.37
CA VAL A 82 2.99 -7.61 1.01
C VAL A 82 3.41 -9.02 1.40
N ILE A 83 2.53 -9.74 2.12
CA ILE A 83 2.74 -11.13 2.52
C ILE A 83 1.58 -12.01 2.05
N HIS A 84 1.84 -12.85 1.04
CA HIS A 84 0.89 -13.84 0.54
C HIS A 84 0.86 -15.13 1.40
N ASP A 85 2.02 -15.71 1.71
CA ASP A 85 2.11 -17.00 2.42
C ASP A 85 3.24 -17.00 3.46
N LEU A 86 2.87 -17.10 4.74
CA LEU A 86 3.82 -17.18 5.85
C LEU A 86 4.56 -18.51 5.94
N LYS A 87 4.10 -19.58 5.27
CA LYS A 87 4.85 -20.84 5.24
C LYS A 87 6.12 -20.69 4.40
N ARG A 88 6.12 -19.78 3.42
CA ARG A 88 7.25 -19.48 2.55
C ARG A 88 7.25 -17.98 2.16
N PRO A 89 7.56 -17.07 3.09
CA PRO A 89 7.47 -15.62 2.86
C PRO A 89 8.75 -15.12 2.20
N VAL A 90 9.10 -15.68 1.03
CA VAL A 90 10.33 -15.35 0.30
C VAL A 90 10.05 -14.57 -0.97
N ASN A 91 10.97 -13.66 -1.34
CA ASN A 91 10.93 -12.96 -2.63
C ASN A 91 11.53 -13.81 -3.77
N PHE A 92 11.62 -13.22 -4.96
CA PHE A 92 12.24 -13.84 -6.13
C PHE A 92 13.68 -14.30 -5.88
N TYR A 93 14.45 -13.53 -5.12
CA TYR A 93 15.86 -13.81 -4.79
C TYR A 93 16.03 -14.88 -3.70
N GLY A 94 14.93 -15.32 -3.07
CA GLY A 94 14.94 -16.35 -2.03
C GLY A 94 15.05 -15.79 -0.61
N ASP A 95 15.11 -14.47 -0.43
CA ASP A 95 15.18 -13.84 0.88
C ASP A 95 13.84 -13.86 1.60
N SER A 96 13.89 -14.28 2.87
CA SER A 96 12.72 -14.36 3.75
C SER A 96 12.39 -12.99 4.35
N ALA A 97 11.12 -12.59 4.30
CA ALA A 97 10.60 -11.38 4.94
C ALA A 97 10.74 -11.41 6.48
N PHE A 98 10.76 -12.60 7.08
CA PHE A 98 10.70 -12.75 8.54
C PHE A 98 11.73 -13.75 9.07
N VAL A 99 12.22 -13.49 10.28
CA VAL A 99 12.95 -14.47 11.08
C VAL A 99 11.97 -15.51 11.60
N ASN A 100 12.28 -16.79 11.40
CA ASN A 100 11.45 -17.92 11.84
C ASN A 100 9.97 -17.84 11.39
N LYS A 101 9.69 -17.14 10.29
CA LYS A 101 8.34 -16.97 9.72
C LYS A 101 7.34 -16.27 10.66
N LYS A 102 7.82 -15.49 11.63
CA LYS A 102 7.00 -14.72 12.57
C LYS A 102 6.85 -13.28 12.08
N VAL A 103 5.61 -12.84 11.84
CA VAL A 103 5.36 -11.46 11.34
C VAL A 103 5.81 -10.37 12.32
N SER A 104 5.91 -10.69 13.61
CA SER A 104 6.47 -9.81 14.63
C SER A 104 7.99 -9.68 14.59
N SER A 105 8.67 -10.35 13.66
CA SER A 105 10.13 -10.32 13.51
C SER A 105 10.55 -10.15 12.05
N PRO A 106 10.29 -8.98 11.44
CA PRO A 106 10.83 -8.64 10.12
C PRO A 106 12.35 -8.87 10.08
N LYS A 107 12.81 -9.60 9.07
CA LYS A 107 14.24 -9.84 8.85
C LYS A 107 14.78 -8.67 8.02
N VAL A 108 15.55 -7.79 8.65
CA VAL A 108 16.19 -6.65 7.99
C VAL A 108 17.72 -6.70 8.11
N THR A 109 18.42 -6.32 7.05
CA THR A 109 19.88 -6.16 7.00
C THR A 109 20.28 -4.70 7.23
N ILE A 110 21.58 -4.46 7.42
CA ILE A 110 22.13 -3.10 7.44
C ILE A 110 22.59 -2.78 6.02
N GLY A 111 22.22 -1.60 5.51
CA GLY A 111 22.45 -1.23 4.11
C GLY A 111 21.26 -1.59 3.24
N ASN A 112 21.43 -1.41 1.92
CA ASN A 112 20.44 -1.77 0.90
C ASN A 112 21.09 -1.94 -0.49
N ASN A 113 22.39 -2.20 -0.55
CA ASN A 113 23.12 -2.32 -1.80
C ASN A 113 22.71 -3.60 -2.54
N PHE A 114 22.01 -3.44 -3.67
CA PHE A 114 21.54 -4.57 -4.48
C PHE A 114 22.64 -5.51 -4.99
N ASN A 115 23.88 -5.02 -5.11
CA ASN A 115 25.00 -5.86 -5.55
C ASN A 115 25.68 -6.58 -4.39
N ASP A 116 25.19 -6.41 -3.16
CA ASP A 116 25.67 -7.09 -1.96
C ASP A 116 24.54 -7.89 -1.31
N ASN A 117 24.64 -9.22 -1.39
CA ASN A 117 23.63 -10.13 -0.84
C ASN A 117 23.57 -10.09 0.71
N GLU A 118 24.58 -9.55 1.39
CA GLU A 118 24.54 -9.35 2.84
C GLU A 118 23.80 -8.08 3.24
N GLU A 119 23.66 -7.13 2.31
CA GLU A 119 22.97 -5.86 2.55
C GLU A 119 21.54 -5.80 1.98
N TYR A 120 21.21 -6.53 0.91
CA TYR A 120 19.91 -6.43 0.22
C TYR A 120 18.92 -7.52 0.66
N ASP A 121 17.93 -7.15 1.46
CA ASP A 121 16.93 -8.09 1.98
C ASP A 121 15.58 -8.06 1.23
N PHE A 122 14.61 -8.85 1.73
CA PHE A 122 13.24 -8.88 1.22
C PHE A 122 12.58 -7.49 1.20
N TRP A 123 12.76 -6.72 2.27
CA TRP A 123 12.13 -5.42 2.47
C TRP A 123 12.81 -4.32 1.67
N ASP A 124 14.11 -4.41 1.39
CA ASP A 124 14.77 -3.52 0.43
C ASP A 124 14.24 -3.73 -0.99
N HIS A 125 13.85 -4.96 -1.30
CA HIS A 125 13.17 -5.26 -2.56
C HIS A 125 11.76 -4.68 -2.64
N VAL A 126 10.97 -4.79 -1.57
CA VAL A 126 9.66 -4.13 -1.48
C VAL A 126 9.83 -2.61 -1.62
N ASP A 127 10.78 -2.03 -0.89
CA ASP A 127 11.09 -0.60 -0.90
C ASP A 127 11.44 -0.12 -2.31
N TYR A 128 12.35 -0.84 -2.99
CA TYR A 128 12.70 -0.53 -4.39
C TYR A 128 11.47 -0.50 -5.29
N ILE A 129 10.57 -1.48 -5.20
CA ILE A 129 9.39 -1.56 -6.05
C ILE A 129 8.40 -0.44 -5.73
N VAL A 130 8.20 -0.12 -4.44
CA VAL A 130 7.33 1.01 -4.03
C VAL A 130 7.88 2.33 -4.55
N ASP A 131 9.19 2.56 -4.43
CA ASP A 131 9.85 3.79 -4.90
C ASP A 131 9.85 3.86 -6.43
N LEU A 132 9.97 2.72 -7.12
CA LEU A 132 9.85 2.62 -8.57
C LEU A 132 8.44 2.95 -9.07
N ALA A 133 7.41 2.46 -8.37
CA ALA A 133 6.02 2.83 -8.65
C ALA A 133 5.79 4.34 -8.43
N ALA A 134 6.37 4.93 -7.39
CA ALA A 134 6.30 6.36 -7.14
C ALA A 134 6.89 7.18 -8.30
N GLN A 135 8.05 6.78 -8.83
CA GLN A 135 8.66 7.42 -10.01
C GLN A 135 7.78 7.35 -11.26
N LYS A 136 6.85 6.40 -11.30
CA LYS A 136 5.88 6.20 -12.39
C LYS A 136 4.51 6.79 -12.08
N HIS A 137 4.36 7.54 -10.99
CA HIS A 137 3.10 8.12 -10.50
C HIS A 137 2.01 7.08 -10.22
N ILE A 138 2.41 5.94 -9.65
CA ILE A 138 1.53 4.82 -9.30
C ILE A 138 1.48 4.67 -7.78
N TYR A 139 0.26 4.63 -7.24
CA TYR A 139 -0.01 4.22 -5.86
C TYR A 139 0.12 2.71 -5.70
N MET A 140 0.72 2.32 -4.58
CA MET A 140 0.80 0.94 -4.12
C MET A 140 -0.27 0.70 -3.06
N ALA A 141 -1.29 -0.04 -3.44
CA ALA A 141 -2.35 -0.52 -2.57
C ALA A 141 -1.89 -1.80 -1.85
N LEU A 142 -1.33 -1.62 -0.66
CA LEU A 142 -0.66 -2.66 0.11
C LEU A 142 -1.66 -3.46 0.95
N VAL A 143 -1.78 -4.75 0.65
CA VAL A 143 -2.42 -5.72 1.54
C VAL A 143 -1.37 -6.28 2.51
N PRO A 144 -1.37 -5.90 3.81
CA PRO A 144 -0.27 -6.26 4.72
C PRO A 144 -0.04 -7.76 4.82
N ILE A 145 -1.12 -8.53 4.99
CA ILE A 145 -1.04 -9.99 5.10
C ILE A 145 -2.32 -10.64 4.60
N TRP A 146 -2.19 -11.62 3.71
CA TRP A 146 -3.35 -12.30 3.12
C TRP A 146 -4.14 -13.09 4.15
N GLY A 147 -5.48 -13.06 4.02
CA GLY A 147 -6.41 -13.57 5.03
C GLY A 147 -6.24 -15.04 5.39
N SER A 148 -5.76 -15.88 4.46
CA SER A 148 -5.52 -17.30 4.74
C SER A 148 -4.48 -17.53 5.86
N ASN A 149 -3.51 -16.64 6.03
CA ASN A 149 -2.52 -16.76 7.11
C ASN A 149 -3.16 -16.53 8.48
N VAL A 150 -3.99 -15.48 8.57
CA VAL A 150 -4.69 -15.11 9.80
C VAL A 150 -5.73 -16.17 10.16
N LYS A 151 -6.56 -16.60 9.19
CA LYS A 151 -7.55 -17.66 9.35
C LYS A 151 -6.96 -18.96 9.88
N ASN A 152 -5.78 -19.32 9.39
CA ASN A 152 -5.08 -20.55 9.81
C ASN A 152 -4.37 -20.39 11.17
N GLY A 153 -4.60 -19.30 11.90
CA GLY A 153 -4.02 -19.08 13.23
C GLY A 153 -2.52 -18.80 13.23
N MET A 154 -1.93 -18.42 12.09
CA MET A 154 -0.49 -18.16 11.97
C MET A 154 -0.09 -16.76 12.47
N VAL A 155 -1.06 -15.93 12.82
CA VAL A 155 -0.86 -14.56 13.29
C VAL A 155 -1.66 -14.38 14.56
N SER A 156 -0.98 -14.17 15.68
CA SER A 156 -1.63 -13.78 16.94
C SER A 156 -1.95 -12.28 16.96
N ARG A 157 -2.78 -11.85 17.92
CA ARG A 157 -3.15 -10.43 18.11
C ARG A 157 -1.92 -9.54 18.34
N THR A 158 -1.01 -9.96 19.21
CA THR A 158 0.23 -9.23 19.49
C THR A 158 1.16 -9.19 18.27
N GLU A 159 1.19 -10.25 17.47
CA GLU A 159 1.98 -10.27 16.24
C GLU A 159 1.38 -9.34 15.17
N ALA A 160 0.05 -9.31 15.06
CA ALA A 160 -0.66 -8.41 14.15
C ALA A 160 -0.39 -6.93 14.49
N GLU A 161 -0.47 -6.55 15.76
CA GLU A 161 -0.17 -5.18 16.22
C GLU A 161 1.28 -4.79 15.89
N LYS A 162 2.26 -5.59 16.32
CA LYS A 162 3.69 -5.32 16.07
C LYS A 162 4.00 -5.23 14.58
N TYR A 163 3.43 -6.14 13.79
CA TYR A 163 3.66 -6.14 12.35
C TYR A 163 3.03 -4.92 11.67
N ALA A 164 1.78 -4.58 12.01
CA ALA A 164 1.09 -3.41 11.48
C ALA A 164 1.83 -2.11 11.82
N GLU A 165 2.27 -1.95 13.06
CA GLU A 165 3.04 -0.78 13.51
C GLU A 165 4.38 -0.67 12.76
N TRP A 166 5.12 -1.79 12.66
CA TRP A 166 6.40 -1.81 11.96
C TRP A 166 6.24 -1.46 10.48
N LEU A 167 5.24 -2.05 9.82
CA LEU A 167 4.96 -1.85 8.41
C LEU A 167 4.54 -0.41 8.12
N ALA A 168 3.62 0.14 8.92
CA ALA A 168 3.20 1.53 8.81
C ALA A 168 4.37 2.49 9.05
N ASN A 169 5.21 2.25 10.05
CA ASN A 169 6.41 3.08 10.28
C ASN A 169 7.38 3.05 9.10
N ARG A 170 7.55 1.91 8.42
CA ARG A 170 8.44 1.79 7.25
C ARG A 170 7.93 2.58 6.04
N TYR A 171 6.61 2.67 5.86
CA TYR A 171 6.02 3.19 4.62
C TYR A 171 5.31 4.55 4.76
N LYS A 172 4.99 5.03 5.97
CA LYS A 172 4.22 6.28 6.20
C LYS A 172 4.78 7.55 5.56
N ASN A 173 6.08 7.57 5.23
CA ASN A 173 6.73 8.72 4.59
C ASN A 173 6.74 8.64 3.06
N ARG A 174 6.26 7.55 2.46
CA ARG A 174 6.14 7.40 1.01
C ARG A 174 4.75 7.83 0.58
N TRP A 175 4.65 8.83 -0.29
CA TRP A 175 3.37 9.46 -0.65
C TRP A 175 2.39 8.52 -1.39
N ASN A 176 2.92 7.48 -2.04
CA ASN A 176 2.17 6.63 -2.96
C ASN A 176 1.62 5.38 -2.28
N ILE A 177 1.23 5.45 -1.00
CA ILE A 177 0.71 4.30 -0.25
C ILE A 177 -0.81 4.38 -0.07
N ILE A 178 -1.47 3.24 -0.22
CA ILE A 178 -2.86 3.01 0.19
C ILE A 178 -2.88 1.69 0.97
N TRP A 179 -3.47 1.67 2.15
CA TRP A 179 -3.56 0.44 2.95
C TRP A 179 -4.83 -0.33 2.62
N ILE A 180 -4.73 -1.64 2.45
CA ILE A 180 -5.87 -2.53 2.22
C ILE A 180 -5.79 -3.69 3.22
N ASN A 181 -6.50 -3.57 4.33
CA ASN A 181 -6.56 -4.63 5.33
C ASN A 181 -7.33 -5.87 4.78
N GLY A 182 -7.30 -7.00 5.50
CA GLY A 182 -8.00 -8.23 5.06
C GLY A 182 -7.26 -8.99 3.96
N GLY A 183 -7.96 -9.35 2.88
CA GLY A 183 -7.44 -10.16 1.77
C GLY A 183 -8.21 -11.46 1.57
N ASP A 184 -9.16 -11.44 0.63
CA ASP A 184 -10.12 -12.50 0.26
C ASP A 184 -10.72 -13.25 1.47
N ILE A 185 -11.14 -12.51 2.49
CA ILE A 185 -11.65 -13.06 3.74
C ILE A 185 -12.88 -12.31 4.27
N SER A 186 -13.77 -13.02 4.97
CA SER A 186 -14.89 -12.40 5.67
C SER A 186 -14.34 -11.53 6.82
N GLY A 187 -14.85 -10.31 7.00
CA GLY A 187 -14.44 -9.46 8.12
C GLY A 187 -14.73 -10.09 9.48
N SER A 188 -15.76 -10.94 9.57
CA SER A 188 -16.07 -11.71 10.78
C SER A 188 -15.06 -12.81 11.11
N ASP A 189 -14.30 -13.30 10.11
CA ASP A 189 -13.27 -14.32 10.30
C ASP A 189 -12.00 -13.64 10.80
N SER A 190 -11.77 -13.74 12.11
CA SER A 190 -10.70 -13.01 12.83
C SER A 190 -10.91 -11.50 12.97
N LEU A 191 -12.16 -11.06 13.16
CA LEU A 191 -12.59 -9.65 13.31
C LEU A 191 -11.67 -8.81 14.21
N GLU A 192 -11.30 -9.35 15.37
CA GLU A 192 -10.45 -8.63 16.32
C GLU A 192 -9.04 -8.38 15.78
N ILE A 193 -8.44 -9.35 15.07
CA ILE A 193 -7.13 -9.18 14.44
C ILE A 193 -7.20 -8.09 13.37
N TRP A 194 -8.25 -8.08 12.55
CA TRP A 194 -8.42 -7.06 11.52
C TRP A 194 -8.60 -5.66 12.13
N ASN A 195 -9.37 -5.55 13.20
CA ASN A 195 -9.51 -4.30 13.94
C ASN A 195 -8.20 -3.84 14.59
N ILE A 196 -7.38 -4.75 15.09
CA ILE A 196 -6.03 -4.42 15.59
C ILE A 196 -5.19 -3.84 14.45
N ILE A 197 -5.07 -4.54 13.32
CA ILE A 197 -4.28 -4.07 12.18
C ILE A 197 -4.75 -2.69 11.70
N GLY A 198 -6.07 -2.51 11.52
CA GLY A 198 -6.64 -1.25 11.04
C GLY A 198 -6.38 -0.09 12.00
N LYS A 199 -6.64 -0.28 13.30
CA LYS A 199 -6.41 0.76 14.33
C LYS A 199 -4.94 1.09 14.47
N THR A 200 -4.06 0.09 14.47
CA THR A 200 -2.62 0.30 14.58
C THR A 200 -2.09 1.07 13.37
N ILE A 201 -2.43 0.67 12.13
CA ILE A 201 -2.02 1.41 10.93
C ILE A 201 -2.52 2.85 11.01
N LYS A 202 -3.81 3.09 11.31
CA LYS A 202 -4.36 4.45 11.35
C LYS A 202 -3.71 5.33 12.42
N ALA A 203 -3.31 4.74 13.55
CA ALA A 203 -2.61 5.46 14.62
C ALA A 203 -1.15 5.79 14.24
N THR A 204 -0.45 4.89 13.54
CA THR A 204 0.95 5.07 13.14
C THR A 204 1.12 5.91 11.87
N ASP A 205 0.17 5.79 10.94
CA ASP A 205 0.10 6.46 9.65
C ASP A 205 -1.30 7.07 9.45
N PRO A 206 -1.55 8.27 9.97
CA PRO A 206 -2.86 8.92 9.87
C PRO A 206 -3.12 9.54 8.49
N TYR A 207 -2.11 9.56 7.59
CA TYR A 207 -2.15 10.33 6.35
C TYR A 207 -2.64 9.51 5.16
N HIS A 208 -2.23 8.24 5.06
CA HIS A 208 -2.68 7.36 3.97
C HIS A 208 -4.07 6.80 4.24
N LEU A 209 -4.85 6.67 3.16
CA LEU A 209 -6.17 6.04 3.23
C LEU A 209 -6.03 4.54 3.48
N ILE A 210 -6.99 4.00 4.21
CA ILE A 210 -7.09 2.57 4.52
C ILE A 210 -8.48 2.03 4.20
N SER A 211 -8.51 0.83 3.61
CA SER A 211 -9.72 0.05 3.33
C SER A 211 -9.58 -1.41 3.78
N PHE A 212 -10.51 -2.27 3.37
CA PHE A 212 -10.51 -3.70 3.66
C PHE A 212 -10.93 -4.49 2.42
N HIS A 213 -10.12 -5.44 1.97
CA HIS A 213 -10.45 -6.36 0.88
C HIS A 213 -11.24 -7.57 1.41
N PRO A 214 -12.55 -7.67 1.15
CA PRO A 214 -13.38 -8.75 1.67
C PRO A 214 -13.23 -10.03 0.83
N ARG A 215 -13.94 -11.09 1.24
CA ARG A 215 -14.13 -12.31 0.46
C ARG A 215 -15.02 -12.04 -0.76
N GLY A 216 -14.85 -12.84 -1.81
CA GLY A 216 -15.77 -12.87 -2.95
C GLY A 216 -17.26 -12.92 -2.56
N ARG A 217 -18.06 -12.10 -3.22
CA ARG A 217 -19.48 -11.79 -2.99
C ARG A 217 -19.77 -11.16 -1.62
N MET A 218 -18.82 -10.41 -1.08
CA MET A 218 -19.00 -9.64 0.16
C MET A 218 -18.43 -8.23 -0.02
N GLN A 219 -18.76 -7.36 0.93
CA GLN A 219 -18.34 -5.96 0.97
C GLN A 219 -17.84 -5.59 2.37
N SER A 220 -16.81 -4.75 2.45
CA SER A 220 -16.23 -4.34 3.74
C SER A 220 -17.25 -3.64 4.65
N SER A 221 -18.26 -2.99 4.07
CA SER A 221 -19.31 -2.29 4.81
C SER A 221 -20.18 -3.21 5.65
N ASP A 222 -20.16 -4.52 5.42
CA ASP A 222 -20.86 -5.51 6.24
C ASP A 222 -20.35 -5.54 7.68
N TRP A 223 -19.09 -5.16 7.92
CA TRP A 223 -18.45 -5.23 9.23
C TRP A 223 -17.82 -3.91 9.68
N PHE A 224 -17.25 -3.14 8.75
CA PHE A 224 -16.32 -2.07 9.08
C PHE A 224 -16.80 -0.68 8.69
N HIS A 225 -18.03 -0.52 8.19
CA HIS A 225 -18.55 0.78 7.71
C HIS A 225 -18.43 1.90 8.76
N ASN A 226 -18.58 1.55 10.04
CA ASN A 226 -18.55 2.49 11.16
C ASN A 226 -17.22 2.45 11.94
N GLU A 227 -16.23 1.68 11.50
CA GLU A 227 -14.93 1.67 12.16
C GLU A 227 -14.16 2.95 11.82
N GLY A 228 -13.63 3.64 12.84
CA GLY A 228 -12.90 4.91 12.65
C GLY A 228 -11.59 4.77 11.88
N TRP A 229 -11.12 3.54 11.66
CA TRP A 229 -9.96 3.27 10.81
C TRP A 229 -10.33 3.05 9.36
N LEU A 230 -11.59 2.85 8.95
CA LEU A 230 -11.93 2.59 7.54
C LEU A 230 -12.27 3.88 6.81
N ASP A 231 -11.48 4.27 5.81
CA ASP A 231 -11.70 5.50 5.04
C ASP A 231 -12.68 5.32 3.87
N PHE A 232 -12.66 4.16 3.21
CA PHE A 232 -13.56 3.82 2.11
C PHE A 232 -13.86 2.32 2.05
N ASN A 233 -14.95 1.94 1.38
CA ASN A 233 -15.35 0.55 1.26
C ASN A 233 -14.83 -0.09 -0.03
N MET A 234 -14.57 -1.40 0.04
CA MET A 234 -14.30 -2.25 -1.12
C MET A 234 -15.24 -3.46 -1.10
N CYS A 235 -15.40 -4.07 -2.26
CA CYS A 235 -16.12 -5.32 -2.45
C CYS A 235 -15.32 -6.21 -3.39
N GLN A 236 -15.63 -7.50 -3.39
CA GLN A 236 -15.12 -8.43 -4.39
C GLN A 236 -16.32 -9.11 -5.03
N SER A 237 -16.65 -8.74 -6.27
CA SER A 237 -17.82 -9.29 -6.97
C SER A 237 -17.53 -10.67 -7.59
N GLY A 238 -16.36 -10.79 -8.23
CA GLY A 238 -15.95 -11.99 -8.95
C GLY A 238 -15.72 -13.24 -8.09
N HIS A 239 -15.48 -14.40 -8.71
CA HIS A 239 -15.41 -14.66 -10.16
C HIS A 239 -16.52 -15.60 -10.63
N ARG A 240 -17.64 -15.65 -9.90
CA ARG A 240 -18.77 -16.50 -10.25
C ARG A 240 -19.63 -15.83 -11.32
N ARG A 241 -20.18 -16.64 -12.23
CA ARG A 241 -21.31 -16.25 -13.08
C ARG A 241 -22.62 -16.34 -12.29
N TYR A 242 -23.72 -15.78 -12.83
CA TYR A 242 -25.04 -15.83 -12.17
C TYR A 242 -25.54 -17.25 -11.90
N ASP A 243 -25.29 -18.19 -12.81
CA ASP A 243 -25.66 -19.61 -12.65
C ASP A 243 -24.85 -20.32 -11.56
N GLN A 244 -23.77 -19.69 -11.08
CA GLN A 244 -22.92 -20.20 -10.02
C GLN A 244 -23.14 -19.49 -8.68
N ASP A 245 -23.88 -18.38 -8.64
CA ASP A 245 -24.08 -17.63 -7.40
C ASP A 245 -25.12 -18.29 -6.48
N ASP A 246 -24.60 -19.02 -5.49
CA ASP A 246 -25.37 -19.61 -4.39
C ASP A 246 -25.53 -18.67 -3.17
N SER A 247 -25.07 -17.43 -3.25
CA SER A 247 -25.12 -16.49 -2.13
C SER A 247 -26.55 -16.06 -1.81
N GLN A 248 -26.81 -15.74 -0.54
CA GLN A 248 -28.12 -15.21 -0.11
C GLN A 248 -28.43 -13.85 -0.75
N ARG A 249 -27.40 -13.10 -1.15
CA ARG A 249 -27.54 -11.77 -1.76
C ARG A 249 -27.96 -11.84 -3.22
N LYS A 250 -27.70 -12.98 -3.89
CA LYS A 250 -28.02 -13.22 -5.30
C LYS A 250 -27.64 -12.02 -6.16
N TYR A 251 -26.38 -11.61 -6.05
CA TYR A 251 -25.93 -10.41 -6.74
C TYR A 251 -26.18 -10.59 -8.25
N GLY A 252 -26.72 -9.54 -8.87
CA GLY A 252 -26.93 -9.48 -10.30
C GLY A 252 -25.60 -9.27 -11.02
N GLU A 253 -25.65 -8.57 -12.14
CA GLU A 253 -24.46 -8.36 -12.96
C GLU A 253 -23.34 -7.60 -12.25
N ASP A 254 -22.09 -8.01 -12.47
CA ASP A 254 -20.89 -7.36 -11.92
C ASP A 254 -20.73 -5.94 -12.49
N ASN A 255 -21.58 -5.02 -12.05
CA ASN A 255 -21.63 -3.63 -12.42
C ASN A 255 -22.09 -2.76 -11.25
N TYR A 256 -21.92 -1.45 -11.41
CA TYR A 256 -22.20 -0.46 -10.36
C TYR A 256 -23.65 -0.46 -9.84
N LYS A 257 -24.63 -1.06 -10.53
CA LYS A 257 -26.03 -1.12 -10.08
C LYS A 257 -26.30 -2.26 -9.12
N TYR A 258 -25.57 -3.37 -9.24
CA TYR A 258 -25.85 -4.59 -8.47
C TYR A 258 -24.76 -4.89 -7.43
N ILE A 259 -23.62 -4.19 -7.46
CA ILE A 259 -22.52 -4.38 -6.50
C ILE A 259 -22.64 -3.44 -5.27
N ILE A 260 -23.45 -2.38 -5.33
CA ILE A 260 -23.61 -1.37 -4.25
C ILE A 260 -24.80 -1.69 -3.35
#